data_AF-A0A2W5XTP0-F1
#
_entry.id   AF-A0A2W5XTP0-F1
#
_cell.length_a   1.000
_cell.length_b   1.000
_cell.length_c   1.000
_cell.angle_alpha   90.00
_cell.angle_beta   90.00
_cell.angle_gamma   90.00
#
_symmetry.space_group_name_H-M   'P 1'
#
loop_
_entity.id
_entity.type
_entity.pdbx_description
1 polymer ?
#
loop_
_entity_poly.entity_id
_entity_poly.type
_entity_poly.pdbx_seq_one_letter_code
_entity_poly.pdbx_strand_id
1 'polypeptide(L)'
;MASERPASPLGFGSGTSVDHHDGVRWVDYTNISWNPVFCKRCDICVEICPKNTLVLRNDAIIEEQDCILCGLCERYCPDLAIEMLPAAVAAHEVRTAAGKDTAAADEPR
;
A
#
# COMPACT_ATOMS: atom_id res chain seq x y z
N MET A 1 -22.07 27.56 1.09
CA MET A 1 -21.71 28.01 2.45
C MET A 1 -20.76 26.97 3.01
N ALA A 2 -19.50 27.37 3.18
CA ALA A 2 -18.36 26.48 3.39
C ALA A 2 -18.47 25.78 4.75
N SER A 3 -18.50 24.45 4.75
CA SER A 3 -18.37 23.63 5.94
C SER A 3 -16.88 23.41 6.20
N GLU A 4 -16.21 24.49 6.60
CA GLU A 4 -14.81 24.48 7.02
C GLU A 4 -14.75 23.83 8.40
N ARG A 5 -14.41 22.54 8.45
CA ARG A 5 -14.10 21.87 9.72
C ARG A 5 -12.69 22.31 10.15
N PRO A 6 -12.52 22.86 11.37
CA PRO A 6 -11.24 23.38 11.81
C PRO A 6 -10.24 22.24 12.07
N ALA A 7 -9.04 22.39 11.52
CA ALA A 7 -7.87 21.60 11.90
C ALA A 7 -7.65 21.75 13.41
N SER A 8 -7.86 20.66 14.16
CA SER A 8 -7.68 20.64 15.61
C SER A 8 -6.19 20.56 15.94
N PRO A 9 -5.64 21.43 16.80
CA PRO A 9 -4.20 21.67 16.90
C PRO A 9 -3.43 20.73 17.85
N LEU A 10 -3.95 19.54 18.16
CA LEU A 10 -3.28 18.58 19.06
C LEU A 10 -3.35 17.15 18.54
N GLY A 11 -2.34 16.81 17.73
CA GLY A 11 -2.04 15.47 17.23
C GLY A 11 -2.84 15.10 15.98
N PHE A 12 -2.22 14.38 15.04
CA PHE A 12 -2.83 13.88 13.80
C PHE A 12 -2.96 14.92 12.67
N GLY A 13 -2.17 14.76 11.60
CA GLY A 13 -2.39 15.47 10.32
C GLY A 13 -1.16 16.14 9.69
N SER A 14 -0.30 15.36 9.02
CA SER A 14 0.36 15.76 7.77
C SER A 14 0.79 14.50 6.99
N GLY A 15 -0.15 13.55 6.85
CA GLY A 15 0.00 12.52 5.83
C GLY A 15 0.09 13.17 4.45
N THR A 16 0.96 12.67 3.59
CA THR A 16 1.05 13.10 2.19
C THR A 16 0.10 12.31 1.30
N SER A 17 -0.71 11.43 1.88
CA SER A 17 -1.57 10.55 1.12
C SER A 17 -2.69 11.30 0.42
N VAL A 18 -2.96 10.89 -0.83
CA VAL A 18 -4.06 11.43 -1.63
C VAL A 18 -5.38 10.72 -1.34
N ASP A 19 -5.33 9.49 -0.82
CA ASP A 19 -6.50 8.62 -0.65
C ASP A 19 -7.04 8.63 0.79
N HIS A 20 -6.21 8.93 1.79
CA HIS A 20 -6.61 8.98 3.20
C HIS A 20 -6.99 10.41 3.65
N HIS A 21 -8.29 10.63 3.91
CA HIS A 21 -8.85 11.88 4.45
C HIS A 21 -9.35 11.78 5.90
N ASP A 22 -8.91 10.74 6.61
CA ASP A 22 -9.29 10.41 7.99
C ASP A 22 -8.53 11.22 9.06
N GLY A 23 -7.57 12.06 8.64
CA GLY A 23 -6.71 12.85 9.52
C GLY A 23 -5.51 12.09 10.06
N VAL A 24 -5.32 10.83 9.69
CA VAL A 24 -4.16 10.02 10.08
C VAL A 24 -3.01 10.23 9.10
N ARG A 25 -1.77 10.10 9.58
CA ARG A 25 -0.57 10.29 8.73
C ARG A 25 -0.33 9.03 7.89
N TRP A 26 -0.62 9.12 6.61
CA TRP A 26 -0.27 8.14 5.59
C TRP A 26 0.79 8.69 4.62
N VAL A 27 1.69 7.82 4.18
CA VAL A 27 2.78 8.11 3.25
C VAL A 27 2.61 7.21 2.03
N ASP A 28 2.29 7.82 0.90
CA ASP A 28 2.13 7.10 -0.37
C ASP A 28 3.48 6.93 -1.07
N TYR A 29 3.68 5.73 -1.61
CA TYR A 29 4.77 5.39 -2.52
C TYR A 29 4.22 5.09 -3.92
N THR A 30 4.87 4.21 -4.68
CA THR A 30 4.44 3.89 -6.05
C THR A 30 3.28 2.90 -6.05
N ASN A 31 3.33 1.88 -5.19
CA ASN A 31 2.34 0.81 -5.16
C ASN A 31 1.68 0.60 -3.79
N ILE A 32 2.23 1.20 -2.73
CA ILE A 32 1.71 1.05 -1.36
C ILE A 32 1.48 2.40 -0.70
N SER A 33 0.61 2.42 0.30
CA SER A 33 0.54 3.47 1.33
C SER A 33 0.96 2.91 2.68
N TRP A 34 1.74 3.67 3.44
CA TRP A 34 2.28 3.26 4.74
C TRP A 34 1.98 4.29 5.83
N ASN A 35 1.64 3.79 7.02
CA ASN A 35 1.28 4.60 8.17
C ASN A 35 2.31 4.45 9.31
N PRO A 36 3.15 5.47 9.58
CA PRO A 36 4.12 5.43 10.68
C PRO A 36 3.51 5.33 12.08
N VAL A 37 2.25 5.76 12.25
CA VAL A 37 1.57 5.75 13.56
C VAL A 37 1.16 4.33 13.94
N PHE A 38 0.68 3.55 12.96
CA PHE A 38 0.25 2.17 13.18
C PHE A 38 1.42 1.20 13.08
N CYS A 39 2.40 1.46 12.22
CA CYS A 39 3.52 0.56 12.00
C CYS A 39 4.29 0.30 13.29
N LYS A 40 4.49 -0.97 13.65
CA LYS A 40 5.29 -1.38 14.82
C LYS A 40 6.75 -1.68 14.50
N ARG A 41 7.14 -1.61 13.22
CA ARG A 41 8.50 -1.94 12.73
C ARG A 41 8.86 -3.40 13.06
N CYS A 42 7.94 -4.31 12.76
CA CYS A 42 8.10 -5.74 13.02
C CYS A 42 8.71 -6.54 11.86
N ASP A 43 9.07 -5.88 10.74
CA ASP A 43 9.66 -6.45 9.53
C ASP A 43 8.86 -7.54 8.79
N ILE A 44 7.66 -7.89 9.23
CA ILE A 44 6.83 -8.92 8.58
C ILE A 44 6.60 -8.61 7.09
N CYS A 45 6.30 -7.36 6.75
CA CYS A 45 6.08 -6.97 5.35
C CYS A 45 7.35 -7.05 4.49
N VAL A 46 8.53 -6.86 5.10
CA VAL A 46 9.83 -6.98 4.44
C VAL A 46 10.14 -8.45 4.15
N GLU A 47 9.98 -9.31 5.15
CA GLU A 47 10.27 -10.75 5.06
C GLU A 47 9.30 -11.51 4.13
N ILE A 48 8.02 -11.14 4.13
CA ILE A 48 7.01 -11.82 3.29
C ILE A 48 7.05 -11.37 1.83
N CYS A 49 7.76 -10.29 1.51
CA CYS A 49 7.80 -9.76 0.15
C CYS A 49 8.59 -10.71 -0.77
N PRO A 50 7.96 -11.38 -1.75
CA PRO A 50 8.61 -12.37 -2.61
C PRO A 50 9.63 -11.74 -3.57
N LYS A 51 9.59 -10.42 -3.73
CA LYS A 51 10.49 -9.63 -4.56
C LYS A 51 11.47 -8.81 -3.74
N ASN A 52 11.42 -8.89 -2.40
CA ASN A 52 12.26 -8.14 -1.46
C ASN A 52 12.29 -6.61 -1.74
N THR A 53 11.17 -6.05 -2.18
CA THR A 53 11.06 -4.64 -2.57
C THR A 53 10.70 -3.72 -1.41
N LEU A 54 10.55 -4.25 -0.20
CA LEU A 54 10.26 -3.46 0.99
C LEU A 54 11.46 -3.53 1.91
N VAL A 55 11.88 -2.38 2.43
CA VAL A 55 12.99 -2.27 3.38
C VAL A 55 12.58 -1.40 4.56
N LEU A 56 12.98 -1.81 5.76
CA LEU A 56 12.90 -0.98 6.95
C LEU A 56 14.20 -0.19 7.10
N ARG A 57 14.15 1.13 6.93
CA ARG A 57 15.28 2.04 7.17
C ARG A 57 14.82 3.27 7.93
N ASN A 58 15.58 3.65 8.97
CA ASN A 58 15.29 4.83 9.80
C ASN A 58 13.84 4.83 10.32
N ASP A 59 13.38 3.70 10.86
CA ASP A 59 12.01 3.50 11.35
C ASP A 59 10.89 3.67 10.31
N ALA A 60 11.23 3.73 9.02
CA ALA A 60 10.27 3.83 7.92
C ALA A 60 10.33 2.61 7.01
N ILE A 61 9.14 2.13 6.61
CA ILE A 61 9.01 1.17 5.51
C ILE A 61 9.13 1.96 4.22
N ILE A 62 10.09 1.58 3.38
CA ILE A 62 10.38 2.20 2.10
C ILE A 62 10.12 1.17 1.01
N GLU A 63 9.40 1.58 -0.03
CA GLU A 63 9.22 0.80 -1.24
C GLU A 63 10.36 1.05 -2.24
N GLU A 64 10.98 -0.04 -2.67
CA GLU A 64 11.94 -0.13 -3.77
C GLU A 64 11.23 -0.57 -5.08
N GLN A 65 11.98 -0.71 -6.16
CA GLN A 65 11.43 -1.02 -7.49
C GLN A 65 10.98 -2.49 -7.59
N ASP A 66 10.30 -2.85 -8.70
CA ASP A 66 9.88 -4.23 -9.03
C ASP A 66 8.78 -4.85 -8.16
N CYS A 67 7.99 -4.03 -7.47
CA CYS A 67 6.79 -4.51 -6.78
C CYS A 67 5.81 -5.12 -7.79
N ILE A 68 5.39 -6.37 -7.54
CA ILE A 68 4.47 -7.13 -8.40
C ILE A 68 3.01 -7.06 -7.94
N LEU A 69 2.68 -6.13 -7.04
CA LEU A 69 1.32 -5.90 -6.56
C LEU A 69 0.63 -7.17 -6.00
N CYS A 70 1.39 -8.03 -5.31
CA CYS A 70 0.87 -9.30 -4.79
C CYS A 70 -0.04 -9.16 -3.56
N GLY A 71 -0.04 -8.01 -2.88
CA GLY A 71 -0.88 -7.75 -1.70
C GLY A 71 -0.50 -8.51 -0.42
N LEU A 72 0.64 -9.21 -0.39
CA LEU A 72 1.07 -9.95 0.81
C LEU A 72 1.43 -9.03 1.98
N CYS A 73 2.08 -7.90 1.72
CA CYS A 73 2.46 -6.94 2.76
C CYS A 73 1.25 -6.38 3.50
N GLU A 74 0.19 -6.02 2.77
CA GLU A 74 -1.10 -5.60 3.31
C GLU A 74 -1.76 -6.72 4.12
N ARG A 75 -1.89 -7.91 3.52
CA ARG A 75 -2.56 -9.06 4.15
C ARG A 75 -1.91 -9.51 5.46
N TYR A 76 -0.59 -9.45 5.54
CA TYR A 76 0.17 -9.96 6.69
C TYR A 76 0.51 -8.88 7.71
N CYS A 77 0.17 -7.61 7.50
CA CYS A 77 0.41 -6.58 8.50
C CYS A 77 -0.61 -6.71 9.64
N PRO A 78 -0.20 -7.08 10.87
CA PRO A 78 -1.13 -7.28 11.98
C PRO A 78 -1.74 -5.97 12.49
N ASP A 79 -1.06 -4.84 12.25
CA ASP A 79 -1.46 -3.51 12.72
C ASP A 79 -2.15 -2.66 11.63
N LEU A 80 -2.39 -3.23 10.45
CA LEU A 80 -2.99 -2.51 9.29
C LEU A 80 -2.26 -1.20 8.97
N ALA A 81 -0.94 -1.24 9.02
CA ALA A 81 -0.07 -0.08 8.84
C ALA A 81 0.44 0.10 7.41
N ILE A 82 0.07 -0.80 6.50
CA ILE A 82 0.48 -0.79 5.09
C ILE A 82 -0.67 -1.33 4.26
N GLU A 83 -0.97 -0.64 3.17
CA GLU A 83 -2.08 -0.94 2.27
C GLU A 83 -1.60 -0.84 0.83
N MET A 84 -2.29 -1.53 -0.09
CA MET A 84 -2.03 -1.40 -1.51
C MET A 84 -2.65 -0.10 -2.04
N LEU A 85 -1.89 0.71 -2.76
CA LEU A 85 -2.38 1.98 -3.28
C LEU A 85 -3.46 1.71 -4.35
N PRO A 86 -4.71 2.20 -4.20
CA PRO A 86 -5.81 1.89 -5.11
C PRO A 86 -5.51 2.23 -6.57
N ALA A 87 -4.84 3.37 -6.81
CA ALA A 87 -4.44 3.79 -8.15
C ALA A 87 -3.47 2.79 -8.82
N ALA A 88 -2.55 2.20 -8.06
CA ALA A 88 -1.59 1.22 -8.56
C ALA A 88 -2.27 -0.13 -8.84
N VAL A 89 -3.19 -0.56 -7.96
CA VAL A 89 -3.99 -1.78 -8.15
C VAL A 89 -4.84 -1.67 -9.41
N ALA A 90 -5.57 -0.55 -9.58
CA ALA A 90 -6.39 -0.32 -10.77
C ALA A 90 -5.55 -0.39 -12.06
N ALA A 91 -4.35 0.20 -12.06
CA ALA A 91 -3.44 0.13 -13.20
C ALA A 91 -2.97 -1.31 -13.52
N HIS A 92 -2.78 -2.15 -12.51
CA HIS A 92 -2.38 -3.55 -12.68
C HIS A 92 -3.53 -4.46 -13.12
N GLU A 93 -4.75 -4.21 -12.66
CA GLU A 93 -5.95 -4.91 -13.13
C GLU A 93 -6.21 -4.64 -14.61
N VAL A 94 -6.06 -3.40 -15.07
CA VAL A 94 -6.20 -3.08 -16.51
C VAL A 94 -5.18 -3.84 -17.36
N ARG A 95 -3.94 -3.96 -16.87
CA ARG A 95 -2.87 -4.70 -17.56
C ARG A 95 -3.11 -6.20 -17.59
N THR A 96 -3.58 -6.77 -16.49
CA THR A 96 -3.87 -8.21 -16.39
C THR A 96 -5.15 -8.58 -17.14
N ALA A 97 -6.15 -7.68 -17.18
CA ALA A 97 -7.35 -7.83 -18.00
C ALA A 97 -7.00 -7.86 -19.49
N ALA A 98 -6.10 -7.00 -19.97
CA ALA A 98 -5.62 -7.02 -21.36
C ALA A 98 -4.82 -8.29 -21.73
N GLY A 99 -4.36 -9.06 -20.75
CA GLY A 99 -3.65 -10.34 -20.97
C GLY A 99 -4.52 -11.59 -20.80
N LYS A 100 -5.75 -11.46 -20.27
CA LYS A 100 -6.61 -12.59 -19.91
C LYS A 100 -7.41 -13.16 -21.10
N ASP A 101 -7.28 -12.57 -22.28
CA ASP A 101 -8.01 -12.96 -23.50
C ASP A 101 -7.40 -14.19 -24.21
N THR A 102 -6.26 -14.71 -23.75
CA THR A 102 -5.53 -15.81 -24.45
C THR A 102 -5.26 -17.06 -23.62
N ALA A 103 -5.86 -17.21 -22.43
CA ALA A 103 -5.79 -18.45 -21.66
C ALA A 103 -7.13 -19.22 -21.70
N ALA A 104 -7.46 -19.76 -22.87
CA ALA A 104 -8.37 -20.88 -23.02
C ALA A 104 -7.58 -22.10 -23.51
N ALA A 105 -7.80 -23.24 -22.85
CA ALA A 105 -7.33 -24.60 -23.13
C ALA A 105 -5.92 -25.00 -22.67
N ASP A 106 -5.84 -25.67 -21.50
CA ASP A 106 -5.18 -26.99 -21.35
C ASP A 106 -5.56 -27.59 -19.98
N GLU A 107 -6.59 -28.42 -19.94
CA GLU A 107 -6.77 -29.42 -18.87
C GLU A 107 -7.03 -30.78 -19.54
N PRO A 108 -5.98 -31.58 -19.80
CA PRO A 108 -6.10 -33.01 -19.93
C PRO A 108 -5.47 -33.65 -18.70
N ARG A 109 -6.29 -34.06 -17.72
CA ARG A 109 -6.37 -35.44 -17.19
C ARG A 109 -7.21 -35.56 -15.93
#